data_AF-W4VDN0-F1
#
_entry.id   AF-W4VDN0-F1
#
_cell.length_a   1.000
_cell.length_b   1.000
_cell.length_c   1.000
_cell.angle_alpha   90.00
_cell.angle_beta   90.00
_cell.angle_gamma   90.00
#
_symmetry.space_group_name_H-M   'P 1'
#
loop_
_entity.id
_entity.type
_entity.pdbx_description
1 polymer ?
#
loop_
_entity_poly.entity_id
_entity_poly.type
_entity_poly.pdbx_seq_one_letter_code
_entity_poly.pdbx_strand_id
1 'polypeptide(L)' 'MELMITNQALDKLTELDSSRLMILALTYDTEGCGCGVNGMPTFALITKKQRNHIDVMCKDREVVVDKMESVFFAEK' A
#
# COMPACT_ATOMS: atom_id res chain seq x y z
N MET A 1 5.79 -4.85 -9.89
CA MET A 1 6.42 -4.42 -8.63
C MET A 1 6.29 -5.52 -7.60
N GLU A 2 7.24 -5.59 -6.68
CA GLU A 2 7.28 -6.58 -5.60
C GLU A 2 7.42 -5.84 -4.26
N LEU A 3 6.65 -6.28 -3.26
CA LEU A 3 6.73 -5.76 -1.89
C LEU A 3 7.17 -6.88 -0.94
N MET A 4 8.29 -6.63 -0.26
CA MET A 4 8.74 -7.45 0.86
C MET A 4 8.30 -6.82 2.18
N ILE A 5 7.65 -7.61 3.05
CA ILE A 5 7.25 -7.18 4.38
C ILE A 5 8.17 -7.89 5.38
N THR A 6 8.82 -7.13 6.26
CA THR A 6 9.63 -7.72 7.34
C THR A 6 8.72 -8.38 8.37
N ASN A 7 9.24 -9.36 9.12
CA ASN A 7 8.45 -10.03 10.16
C ASN A 7 7.89 -9.03 11.17
N GLN A 8 8.68 -8.03 11.60
CA GLN A 8 8.23 -7.00 12.53
C GLN A 8 7.07 -6.15 11.98
N ALA A 9 7.11 -5.81 10.68
CA ALA A 9 6.02 -5.08 10.04
C ALA A 9 4.78 -5.96 9.89
N LEU A 10 4.96 -7.25 9.57
CA LEU A 10 3.87 -8.21 9.47
C LEU A 10 3.17 -8.43 10.81
N ASP A 11 3.92 -8.49 11.91
CA ASP A 11 3.39 -8.58 13.28
C ASP A 11 2.51 -7.36 13.58
N LYS A 12 3.00 -6.15 13.27
CA LYS A 12 2.23 -4.92 13.45
C LYS A 12 0.99 -4.85 12.56
N LEU A 13 1.07 -5.29 11.32
CA LEU A 13 -0.10 -5.39 10.45
C LEU A 13 -1.14 -6.39 10.98
N THR A 14 -0.69 -7.45 11.66
CA THR A 14 -1.58 -8.45 12.28
C THR A 14 -2.23 -7.92 13.56
N GLU A 15 -1.54 -7.06 14.32
CA GLU A 15 -2.16 -6.31 15.43
C GLU A 15 -3.28 -5.38 14.93
N LEU A 16 -3.07 -4.69 13.80
CA LEU A 16 -4.03 -3.75 13.22
C LEU A 16 -5.20 -4.44 12.51
N ASP A 17 -4.95 -5.59 11.88
CA ASP A 17 -5.93 -6.42 11.21
C ASP A 17 -5.68 -7.89 11.58
N SER A 18 -6.22 -8.27 12.74
CA SER A 18 -6.09 -9.64 13.28
C SER A 18 -6.82 -10.67 12.42
N SER A 19 -7.82 -10.24 11.64
CA SER A 19 -8.56 -11.13 10.75
C SER A 19 -7.79 -11.50 9.49
N ARG A 20 -6.77 -10.69 9.12
CA ARG A 20 -6.02 -10.78 7.86
C ARG A 20 -6.92 -10.75 6.62
N LEU A 21 -8.11 -10.15 6.73
CA LEU A 21 -9.07 -10.03 5.63
C LEU A 21 -8.93 -8.70 4.89
N MET A 22 -8.19 -7.74 5.44
CA MET A 22 -8.00 -6.44 4.79
C MET A 22 -6.87 -6.50 3.78
N ILE A 23 -7.12 -5.85 2.65
CA ILE A 23 -6.16 -5.64 1.57
C ILE A 23 -5.27 -4.47 1.98
N LEU A 24 -3.95 -4.64 1.80
CA LEU A 24 -2.99 -3.56 1.99
C LEU A 24 -2.91 -2.73 0.71
N ALA A 25 -3.43 -1.51 0.75
CA ALA A 25 -3.34 -0.57 -0.37
C ALA A 25 -2.17 0.38 -0.13
N LEU A 26 -1.17 0.37 -1.01
CA LEU A 26 -0.13 1.40 -1.07
C LEU A 26 -0.75 2.68 -1.62
N THR A 27 -0.55 3.79 -0.92
CA THR A 27 -1.14 5.09 -1.27
C THR A 27 -0.14 6.21 -1.15
N TYR A 28 -0.21 7.22 -2.02
CA TYR A 28 0.67 8.38 -1.98
C TYR A 28 -0.08 9.59 -1.42
N ASP A 29 0.13 9.87 -0.14
CA ASP A 29 -0.56 10.97 0.54
C ASP A 29 0.04 12.32 0.15
N THR A 30 -0.78 13.24 -0.34
CA THR A 30 -0.38 14.59 -0.77
C THR A 30 -1.01 15.68 0.09
N GLU A 31 -1.78 15.33 1.12
CA GLU A 31 -2.43 16.31 2.00
C GLU A 31 -1.38 17.18 2.71
N GLY A 32 -1.66 18.49 2.79
CA GLY A 32 -0.78 19.45 3.48
C GLY A 32 0.53 19.81 2.75
N CYS A 33 0.81 19.25 1.57
CA CYS A 33 2.13 19.36 0.93
C CYS A 33 2.33 20.56 -0.02
N GLY A 34 1.32 21.44 -0.18
CA GLY A 34 1.43 22.73 -0.88
C GLY A 34 1.65 22.67 -2.42
N CYS A 35 2.03 21.50 -2.94
CA CYS A 35 2.17 21.16 -4.35
C CYS A 35 2.03 19.62 -4.45
N GLY A 36 1.17 19.10 -5.32
CA GLY A 36 0.79 17.66 -5.41
C GLY A 36 1.91 16.68 -5.82
N VAL A 37 3.17 17.10 -5.76
CA VAL A 37 4.38 16.31 -6.07
C VAL A 37 5.25 16.02 -4.85
N ASN A 38 4.89 16.56 -3.67
CA ASN A 38 5.64 16.39 -2.41
C ASN A 38 4.92 15.42 -1.46
N GLY A 39 4.29 14.38 -2.00
CA GLY A 39 3.57 13.42 -1.16
C GLY A 39 4.48 12.42 -0.44
N MET A 40 3.90 11.72 0.53
CA MET A 40 4.58 10.68 1.31
C MET A 40 3.99 9.30 0.97
N PRO A 41 4.82 8.31 0.60
CA PRO A 41 4.39 6.93 0.49
C PRO A 41 3.83 6.45 1.83
N THR A 42 2.61 5.94 1.82
CA THR A 42 1.93 5.37 2.98
C THR A 42 1.09 4.16 2.56
N PHE A 43 0.28 3.63 3.46
CA PHE A 43 -0.66 2.57 3.15
C PHE A 43 -1.99 2.74 3.89
N ALA A 44 -3.02 2.12 3.34
CA ALA A 44 -4.33 1.96 3.96
C ALA A 44 -4.73 0.48 4.00
N LEU A 45 -5.56 0.13 4.98
CA LEU A 45 -6.22 -1.17 5.03
C LEU A 45 -7.64 -1.02 4.49
N ILE A 46 -7.96 -1.75 3.42
CA ILE A 46 -9.26 -1.64 2.73
C ILE A 46 -9.93 -3.00 2.62
N THR A 47 -11.26 -3.01 2.55
CA THR A 47 -12.06 -4.24 2.45
C THR A 47 -12.35 -4.66 1.00
N LYS A 48 -12.07 -3.80 0.01
CA LYS A 48 -12.37 -4.06 -1.39
C LYS A 48 -11.44 -3.30 -2.34
N LYS A 49 -10.98 -3.96 -3.40
CA LYS A 49 -10.22 -3.30 -4.48
C LYS A 49 -11.08 -2.32 -5.27
N GLN A 50 -10.44 -1.25 -5.72
CA GLN A 50 -11.01 -0.30 -6.67
C GLN A 50 -10.61 -0.68 -8.11
N ARG A 51 -11.32 -0.12 -9.10
CA ARG A 51 -11.13 -0.46 -10.53
C ARG A 51 -9.74 -0.09 -11.07
N ASN A 52 -9.16 0.96 -10.52
CA ASN A 52 -7.86 1.55 -10.84
C ASN A 52 -6.70 0.89 -10.09
N HIS A 53 -6.97 0.01 -9.13
CA HIS A 53 -5.94 -0.74 -8.45
C HIS A 53 -5.31 -1.78 -9.36
N ILE A 54 -3.98 -1.91 -9.24
CA ILE A 54 -3.19 -3.00 -9.80
C ILE A 54 -2.59 -3.82 -8.66
N ASP A 55 -2.36 -5.10 -8.91
CA ASP A 55 -1.79 -6.00 -7.92
C ASP A 55 -0.29 -5.77 -7.74
N VAL A 56 0.14 -5.85 -6.48
CA VAL A 56 1.55 -5.84 -6.08
C VAL A 56 1.93 -7.23 -5.63
N MET A 57 2.99 -7.79 -6.19
CA MET A 57 3.44 -9.13 -5.80
C MET A 57 3.95 -9.09 -4.36
N CYS A 58 3.28 -9.82 -3.47
CA CYS A 58 3.65 -9.95 -2.07
C CYS A 58 3.28 -11.35 -1.60
N LYS A 59 4.20 -12.00 -0.88
CA LYS A 59 3.99 -13.37 -0.40
C LYS A 59 3.12 -13.45 0.86
N ASP A 60 3.01 -12.36 1.61
CA ASP A 60 2.46 -12.37 2.97
C ASP A 60 1.00 -11.89 3.05
N ARG A 61 0.57 -11.04 2.10
CA ARG A 61 -0.76 -10.42 2.06
C ARG A 61 -1.19 -10.09 0.63
N GLU A 62 -2.50 -9.87 0.46
CA GLU A 62 -3.02 -9.23 -0.73
C GLU A 62 -2.68 -7.73 -0.70
N VAL A 63 -1.94 -7.27 -1.71
CA VAL A 63 -1.43 -5.91 -1.79
C VAL A 63 -1.80 -5.28 -3.13
N VAL A 64 -2.24 -4.03 -3.09
CA VAL A 64 -2.60 -3.25 -4.29
C VAL A 64 -2.00 -1.86 -4.23
N VAL A 65 -1.93 -1.20 -5.38
CA VAL A 65 -1.61 0.23 -5.50
C VAL A 65 -2.49 0.84 -6.59
N ASP A 66 -2.84 2.11 -6.47
CA ASP A 66 -3.42 2.84 -7.60
C ASP A 66 -2.44 2.88 -8.78
N LYS A 67 -2.96 2.65 -9.99
CA LYS A 67 -2.12 2.61 -11.20
C LYS A 67 -1.31 3.89 -11.40
N MET A 68 -1.88 5.07 -11.13
CA MET A 68 -1.19 6.36 -11.28
C MET A 68 -0.21 6.58 -10.14
N GLU A 69 -0.56 6.23 -8.90
CA GLU A 69 0.34 6.38 -7.75
C GLU A 69 1.51 5.39 -7.74
N SER A 70 1.40 4.28 -8.50
CA SER A 70 2.46 3.25 -8.60
C SER A 70 3.83 3.79 -9.00
N VAL A 71 3.88 4.93 -9.70
CA VAL A 71 5.11 5.62 -10.11
C VAL A 71 5.93 6.14 -8.92
N PHE A 72 5.34 6.31 -7.75
CA PHE A 72 5.99 6.82 -6.54
C PHE A 72 6.59 5.73 -5.63
N PHE A 73 6.30 4.45 -5.90
CA PHE A 73 6.73 3.32 -5.07
C PHE A 73 7.84 2.48 -5.69
N ALA A 74 8.02 2.55 -7.00
CA ALA A 74 9.05 1.81 -7.70
C ALA A 74 10.14 2.77 -8.20
N GLU A 75 11.35 2.64 -7.68
CA GLU A 75 12.56 2.97 -8.44
C GLU A 75 13.05 1.73 -9.21
N LYS A 76 13.85 1.97 -10.26
CA LYS A 76 14.39 0.95 -11.17
C LYS A 76 15.28 -0.08 -10.49
#